data_AF-A0A9P9X6X4-F1
#
_entry.id   AF-A0A9P9X6X4-F1
#
_cell.length_a   1.000
_cell.length_b   1.000
_cell.length_c   1.000
_cell.angle_alpha   90.00
_cell.angle_beta   90.00
_cell.angle_gamma   90.00
#
_symmetry.space_group_name_H-M   'P 1'
#
loop_
_entity.id
_entity.type
_entity.pdbx_description
1 polymer ?
#
loop_
_entity_poly.entity_id
_entity_poly.type
_entity_poly.pdbx_seq_one_letter_code
_entity_poly.pdbx_strand_id
1 'polypeptide(L)'
;MSPQVTNVGFICLSSRPEWSWAVAAHLTYFINSKHYNFAALQNSSREIAQRATRLHNLPQDTKADGDISALVSDPDVDLVAVTIRVHLHAAAVEAAIRAGESAVFCEWPLVRNSIEAERLTSLAREKGVRTLDGMSQVDKNFFWEITGTKGTLLIEGLMGNNQGFPPTIKFVKAEPSAVLEVVEVDEVKGFSNNTGKAWEAFAGGSGEAPDFDVALIRHRMLDAIYRSSELGTREEHW
;
A
#
# COMPACT_ATOMS: atom_id res chain seq x y z
N MET A 1 20.83 -7.43 -29.91
CA MET A 1 19.89 -8.46 -29.44
C MET A 1 18.56 -7.77 -29.17
N SER A 2 17.45 -8.27 -29.72
CA SER A 2 16.12 -7.75 -29.35
C SER A 2 15.91 -7.97 -27.84
N PRO A 3 15.27 -7.03 -27.11
CA PRO A 3 15.00 -7.23 -25.70
C PRO A 3 14.14 -8.48 -25.51
N GLN A 4 14.55 -9.34 -24.57
CA GLN A 4 13.82 -10.56 -24.22
C GLN A 4 12.48 -10.18 -23.58
N VAL A 5 11.38 -10.77 -24.06
CA VAL A 5 10.05 -10.64 -23.45
C VAL A 5 10.08 -11.37 -22.11
N THR A 6 9.58 -10.72 -21.05
CA THR A 6 9.52 -11.30 -19.70
C THR A 6 8.19 -12.03 -19.52
N ASN A 7 8.24 -13.33 -19.27
CA ASN A 7 7.09 -14.15 -18.93
C ASN A 7 6.74 -14.00 -17.44
N VAL A 8 5.49 -13.64 -17.16
CA VAL A 8 5.06 -13.26 -15.81
C VAL A 8 4.07 -14.30 -15.27
N GLY A 9 4.37 -14.78 -14.07
CA GLY A 9 3.48 -15.57 -13.24
C GLY A 9 2.79 -14.66 -12.21
N PHE A 10 1.47 -14.52 -12.29
CA PHE A 10 0.71 -13.75 -11.30
C PHE A 10 0.23 -14.66 -10.16
N ILE A 11 0.66 -14.34 -8.94
CA ILE A 11 0.04 -14.87 -7.71
C ILE A 11 -1.14 -13.96 -7.39
N CYS A 12 -2.32 -14.44 -7.76
CA CYS A 12 -3.61 -13.75 -7.67
C CYS A 12 -3.81 -12.57 -8.64
N LEU A 13 -4.47 -12.88 -9.77
CA LEU A 13 -5.27 -11.94 -10.54
C LEU A 13 -6.75 -12.35 -10.40
N SER A 14 -7.59 -11.45 -9.91
CA SER A 14 -8.95 -11.78 -9.49
C SER A 14 -9.84 -12.17 -10.69
N SER A 15 -10.63 -13.24 -10.58
CA SER A 15 -11.76 -13.51 -11.50
C SER A 15 -12.96 -12.58 -11.25
N ARG A 16 -12.78 -11.53 -10.44
CA ARG A 16 -13.73 -10.48 -10.07
C ARG A 16 -13.03 -9.11 -10.16
N PRO A 17 -13.11 -8.39 -11.30
CA PRO A 17 -12.21 -7.27 -11.62
C PRO A 17 -12.49 -5.97 -10.86
N GLU A 18 -13.75 -5.68 -10.54
CA GLU A 18 -14.19 -4.38 -10.00
C GLU A 18 -13.46 -3.89 -8.73
N TRP A 19 -12.85 -4.82 -7.98
CA TRP A 19 -12.26 -4.58 -6.66
C TRP A 19 -10.79 -4.98 -6.58
N SER A 20 -10.20 -5.31 -7.72
CA SER A 20 -8.84 -5.82 -7.77
C SER A 20 -7.90 -4.69 -8.14
N TRP A 21 -7.11 -4.23 -7.15
CA TRP A 21 -5.96 -3.35 -7.40
C TRP A 21 -5.07 -3.93 -8.51
N ALA A 22 -4.85 -5.24 -8.49
CA ALA A 22 -4.06 -5.91 -9.51
C ALA A 22 -4.65 -5.79 -10.92
N VAL A 23 -5.98 -5.89 -11.06
CA VAL A 23 -6.65 -5.67 -12.35
C VAL A 23 -6.60 -4.20 -12.76
N ALA A 24 -6.91 -3.28 -11.84
CA ALA A 24 -6.97 -1.84 -12.14
C ALA A 24 -5.59 -1.23 -12.45
N ALA A 25 -4.56 -1.62 -11.70
CA ALA A 25 -3.23 -1.01 -11.76
C ALA A 25 -2.25 -1.76 -12.69
N HIS A 26 -2.36 -3.09 -12.82
CA HIS A 26 -1.41 -3.89 -13.60
C HIS A 26 -1.96 -4.39 -14.93
N LEU A 27 -3.11 -5.07 -14.90
CA LEU A 27 -3.58 -5.88 -16.04
C LEU A 27 -3.59 -5.13 -17.37
N THR A 28 -4.09 -3.90 -17.39
CA THR A 28 -4.16 -3.06 -18.60
C THR A 28 -2.79 -2.81 -19.20
N TYR A 29 -1.74 -2.59 -18.39
CA TYR A 29 -0.39 -2.38 -18.88
C TYR A 29 0.21 -3.68 -19.41
N PHE A 30 0.07 -4.79 -18.67
CA PHE A 30 0.67 -6.07 -19.05
C PHE A 30 0.08 -6.63 -20.36
N ILE A 31 -1.24 -6.56 -20.58
CA ILE A 31 -1.88 -7.06 -21.81
C ILE A 31 -1.44 -6.27 -23.05
N ASN A 32 -1.19 -4.97 -22.90
CA ASN A 32 -0.82 -4.10 -24.02
C ASN A 32 0.70 -3.95 -24.20
N SER A 33 1.50 -4.63 -23.39
CA SER A 33 2.94 -4.48 -23.38
C SER A 33 3.62 -5.40 -24.40
N LYS A 34 4.61 -4.86 -25.12
CA LYS A 34 5.56 -5.67 -25.92
C LYS A 34 6.68 -6.30 -25.08
N HIS A 35 6.73 -6.00 -23.79
CA HIS A 35 7.80 -6.40 -22.88
C HIS A 35 7.41 -7.55 -21.95
N TYR A 36 6.10 -7.80 -21.77
CA TYR A 36 5.60 -8.78 -20.83
C TYR A 36 4.60 -9.71 -21.50
N ASN A 37 4.59 -10.97 -21.05
CA ASN A 37 3.60 -11.98 -21.41
C ASN A 37 3.04 -12.66 -20.16
N PHE A 38 1.80 -13.13 -20.20
CA PHE A 38 1.20 -13.91 -19.11
C PHE A 38 1.49 -15.39 -19.30
N ALA A 39 2.46 -15.92 -18.54
CA ALA A 39 2.81 -17.34 -18.61
C ALA A 39 1.99 -18.20 -17.65
N ALA A 40 1.76 -17.69 -16.43
CA ALA A 40 1.03 -18.43 -15.41
C ALA A 40 0.13 -17.52 -14.57
N LEU A 41 -0.98 -18.09 -14.11
CA LEU A 41 -1.88 -17.47 -13.16
C LEU A 41 -2.21 -18.47 -12.05
N GLN A 42 -1.90 -18.09 -10.82
CA GLN A 42 -2.31 -18.84 -9.64
C GLN A 42 -3.48 -18.13 -8.95
N ASN A 43 -4.43 -18.93 -8.48
CA ASN A 43 -5.51 -18.49 -7.61
C ASN A 43 -5.80 -19.57 -6.56
N SER A 44 -6.78 -19.38 -5.67
CA SER A 44 -7.04 -20.36 -4.58
C SER A 44 -7.50 -21.74 -5.06
N SER A 45 -7.94 -21.87 -6.32
CA SER A 45 -8.16 -23.17 -6.98
C SER A 45 -7.88 -23.04 -8.48
N ARG A 46 -7.57 -24.17 -9.11
CA ARG A 46 -7.34 -24.26 -10.55
C ARG A 46 -8.54 -23.76 -11.36
N GLU A 47 -9.75 -24.12 -10.96
CA GLU A 47 -10.99 -23.72 -11.64
C GLU A 47 -11.18 -22.20 -11.60
N ILE A 48 -10.76 -21.54 -10.52
CA ILE A 48 -10.83 -20.09 -10.36
C ILE A 48 -9.78 -19.39 -11.23
N ALA A 49 -8.55 -19.92 -11.26
CA ALA A 49 -7.50 -19.40 -12.14
C ALA A 49 -7.89 -19.52 -13.63
N GLN A 50 -8.42 -20.68 -14.05
CA GLN A 50 -8.91 -20.91 -15.41
C GLN A 50 -10.09 -20.01 -15.78
N ARG A 51 -10.93 -19.68 -14.80
CA ARG A 51 -12.01 -18.72 -15.01
C ARG A 51 -11.47 -17.31 -15.22
N ALA A 52 -10.50 -16.87 -14.42
CA ALA A 52 -9.86 -15.56 -14.54
C ALA A 52 -9.13 -15.38 -15.88
N THR A 53 -8.43 -16.41 -16.37
CA THR A 53 -7.76 -16.36 -17.68
C THR A 53 -8.74 -16.13 -18.82
N ARG A 54 -9.84 -16.90 -18.86
CA ARG A 54 -10.91 -16.72 -19.85
C ARG A 54 -11.57 -15.35 -19.75
N LEU A 55 -11.84 -14.89 -18.53
CA LEU A 55 -12.53 -13.62 -18.29
C LEU A 55 -11.72 -12.42 -18.80
N HIS A 56 -10.42 -12.40 -18.51
CA HIS A 56 -9.53 -11.29 -18.87
C HIS A 56 -8.91 -11.42 -20.27
N ASN A 57 -9.36 -12.43 -21.04
CA ASN A 57 -8.82 -12.76 -22.36
C ASN A 57 -7.29 -12.90 -22.34
N LEU A 58 -6.75 -13.53 -21.30
CA LEU A 58 -5.33 -13.86 -21.26
C LEU A 58 -5.00 -14.86 -22.38
N PRO A 59 -3.74 -14.93 -22.83
CA PRO A 59 -3.29 -15.91 -23.82
C PRO A 59 -3.77 -17.35 -23.52
N GLN A 60 -4.12 -18.11 -24.56
CA GLN A 60 -4.67 -19.47 -24.39
C GLN A 60 -3.69 -20.45 -23.73
N ASP A 61 -2.40 -20.17 -23.84
CA ASP A 61 -1.30 -20.91 -23.24
C ASP A 61 -0.96 -20.45 -21.81
N THR A 62 -1.65 -19.44 -21.25
CA THR A 62 -1.49 -19.08 -19.83
C THR A 62 -1.90 -20.26 -18.94
N LYS A 63 -0.93 -20.83 -18.23
CA LYS A 63 -1.14 -21.93 -17.28
C LYS A 63 -1.93 -21.44 -16.06
N ALA A 64 -2.84 -22.26 -15.56
CA ALA A 64 -3.74 -21.89 -14.49
C ALA A 64 -3.76 -22.95 -13.38
N ASP A 65 -3.46 -22.55 -12.14
CA ASP A 65 -3.36 -23.48 -11.01
C ASP A 65 -3.94 -22.93 -9.68
N GLY A 66 -4.19 -23.85 -8.75
CA GLY A 66 -4.56 -23.60 -7.36
C GLY A 66 -3.36 -23.45 -6.41
N ASP A 67 -2.21 -24.01 -6.78
CA ASP A 67 -1.02 -24.11 -5.94
C ASP A 67 0.04 -23.07 -6.33
N ILE A 68 0.54 -22.32 -5.35
CA ILE A 68 1.66 -21.37 -5.54
C ILE A 68 2.91 -22.10 -6.00
N SER A 69 3.15 -23.31 -5.48
CA SER A 69 4.34 -24.12 -5.80
C SER A 69 4.40 -24.45 -7.29
N ALA A 70 3.25 -24.75 -7.89
CA ALA A 70 3.16 -25.02 -9.32
C ALA A 70 3.52 -23.80 -10.18
N LEU A 71 3.27 -22.57 -9.71
CA LEU A 71 3.61 -21.34 -10.42
C LEU A 71 5.07 -20.93 -10.22
N VAL A 72 5.58 -20.99 -8.98
CA VAL A 72 6.94 -20.50 -8.67
C VAL A 72 8.06 -21.44 -9.12
N SER A 73 7.73 -22.70 -9.39
CA SER A 73 8.65 -23.70 -9.95
C SER A 73 8.43 -23.94 -11.45
N ASP A 74 7.66 -23.08 -12.11
CA ASP A 74 7.43 -23.19 -13.55
C ASP A 74 8.62 -22.59 -14.31
N PRO A 75 9.36 -23.38 -15.11
CA PRO A 75 10.54 -22.89 -15.82
C PRO A 75 10.21 -21.86 -16.91
N ASP A 76 8.93 -21.73 -17.30
CA ASP A 76 8.48 -20.73 -18.27
C ASP A 76 8.20 -19.36 -17.61
N VAL A 77 8.35 -19.23 -16.28
CA VAL A 77 8.10 -17.98 -15.54
C VAL A 77 9.41 -17.25 -15.22
N ASP A 78 9.60 -16.06 -15.80
CA ASP A 78 10.76 -15.19 -15.55
C ASP A 78 10.57 -14.26 -14.33
N LEU A 79 9.31 -13.90 -14.03
CA LEU A 79 8.93 -12.97 -12.97
C LEU A 79 7.66 -13.44 -12.25
N VAL A 80 7.73 -13.58 -10.93
CA VAL A 80 6.58 -13.82 -10.06
C VAL A 80 6.05 -12.49 -9.54
N ALA A 81 4.81 -12.13 -9.84
CA ALA A 81 4.13 -10.96 -9.31
C ALA A 81 3.20 -11.34 -8.15
N VAL A 82 3.53 -10.88 -6.94
CA VAL A 82 2.79 -11.11 -5.69
C VAL A 82 1.86 -9.92 -5.44
N THR A 83 0.59 -10.06 -5.79
CA THR A 83 -0.44 -9.02 -5.65
C THR A 83 -1.56 -9.47 -4.70
N ILE A 84 -1.18 -10.20 -3.65
CA ILE A 84 -2.09 -10.74 -2.62
C ILE A 84 -2.17 -9.80 -1.41
N ARG A 85 -2.69 -10.28 -0.29
CA ARG A 85 -2.83 -9.49 0.95
C ARG A 85 -1.50 -9.45 1.71
N VAL A 86 -1.16 -8.30 2.30
CA VAL A 86 0.10 -8.03 3.03
C VAL A 86 0.54 -9.13 4.01
N HIS A 87 -0.38 -9.70 4.79
CA HIS A 87 -0.05 -10.74 5.76
C HIS A 87 0.35 -12.09 5.13
N LEU A 88 -0.01 -12.33 3.86
CA LEU A 88 0.38 -13.51 3.09
C LEU A 88 1.63 -13.26 2.24
N HIS A 89 2.06 -12.00 2.10
CA HIS A 89 3.25 -11.66 1.31
C HIS A 89 4.44 -12.46 1.80
N ALA A 90 4.65 -12.54 3.10
CA ALA A 90 5.83 -13.20 3.64
C ALA A 90 5.98 -14.65 3.16
N ALA A 91 4.91 -15.46 3.20
CA ALA A 91 4.96 -16.86 2.78
C ALA A 91 5.08 -17.01 1.25
N ALA A 92 4.34 -16.20 0.47
CA ALA A 92 4.36 -16.29 -0.98
C ALA A 92 5.68 -15.77 -1.58
N VAL A 93 6.17 -14.63 -1.08
CA VAL A 93 7.47 -14.05 -1.45
C VAL A 93 8.59 -15.01 -1.07
N GLU A 94 8.53 -15.61 0.12
CA GLU A 94 9.50 -16.62 0.54
C GLU A 94 9.48 -17.85 -0.37
N ALA A 95 8.31 -18.39 -0.72
CA ALA A 95 8.21 -19.53 -1.63
C ALA A 95 8.83 -19.22 -3.00
N ALA A 96 8.54 -18.04 -3.56
CA ALA A 96 9.10 -17.59 -4.83
C ALA A 96 10.63 -17.41 -4.76
N ILE A 97 11.14 -16.80 -3.68
CA ILE A 97 12.59 -16.65 -3.48
C ILE A 97 13.28 -18.01 -3.30
N ARG A 98 12.65 -18.94 -2.58
CA ARG A 98 13.23 -20.26 -2.30
C ARG A 98 13.31 -21.13 -3.56
N ALA A 99 12.34 -21.01 -4.47
CA ALA A 99 12.42 -21.64 -5.79
C ALA A 99 13.64 -21.12 -6.56
N GLY A 100 13.88 -19.81 -6.53
CA GLY A 100 15.14 -19.19 -6.96
C GLY A 100 15.31 -19.05 -8.48
N GLU A 101 14.29 -19.41 -9.26
CA GLU A 101 14.35 -19.43 -10.72
C GLU A 101 13.91 -18.10 -11.36
N SER A 102 12.96 -17.41 -10.72
CA SER A 102 12.33 -16.18 -11.24
C SER A 102 12.70 -14.95 -10.40
N ALA A 103 12.61 -13.76 -11.00
CA ALA A 103 12.52 -12.52 -10.24
C ALA A 103 11.20 -12.44 -9.45
N VAL A 104 11.12 -11.60 -8.41
CA VAL A 104 9.94 -11.48 -7.54
C VAL A 104 9.50 -10.02 -7.39
N PHE A 105 8.32 -9.69 -7.87
CA PHE A 105 7.61 -8.44 -7.58
C PHE A 105 6.64 -8.66 -6.41
N CYS A 106 6.54 -7.72 -5.46
CA CYS A 106 5.56 -7.80 -4.36
C CYS A 106 4.87 -6.47 -4.08
N GLU A 107 3.54 -6.47 -4.00
CA GLU A 107 2.76 -5.30 -3.63
C GLU A 107 3.18 -4.64 -2.31
N TRP A 108 2.95 -3.33 -2.22
CA TRP A 108 3.18 -2.57 -0.99
C TRP A 108 1.99 -2.65 -0.03
N PRO A 109 2.24 -2.66 1.30
CA PRO A 109 3.53 -2.85 1.95
C PRO A 109 4.10 -4.25 1.76
N LEU A 110 5.43 -4.33 1.65
CA LEU A 110 6.16 -5.59 1.43
C LEU A 110 5.72 -6.65 2.43
N VAL A 111 5.71 -6.32 3.72
CA VAL A 111 5.29 -7.18 4.83
C VAL A 111 4.89 -6.30 6.04
N ARG A 112 4.54 -6.94 7.16
CA ARG A 112 3.90 -6.28 8.32
C ARG A 112 4.84 -5.45 9.18
N ASN A 113 6.13 -5.79 9.19
CA ASN A 113 7.12 -5.16 10.05
C ASN A 113 8.53 -5.34 9.46
N SER A 114 9.50 -4.64 10.05
CA SER A 114 10.89 -4.69 9.62
C SER A 114 11.52 -6.07 9.78
N ILE A 115 11.16 -6.83 10.82
CA ILE A 115 11.74 -8.16 11.08
C ILE A 115 11.44 -9.12 9.93
N GLU A 116 10.19 -9.18 9.46
CA GLU A 116 9.82 -9.97 8.28
C GLU A 116 10.51 -9.46 7.01
N ALA A 117 10.62 -8.14 6.88
CA ALA A 117 11.20 -7.51 5.69
C ALA A 117 12.69 -7.84 5.57
N GLU A 118 13.41 -7.74 6.69
CA GLU A 118 14.84 -8.07 6.82
C GLU A 118 15.11 -9.53 6.48
N ARG A 119 14.28 -10.44 6.99
CA ARG A 119 14.40 -11.88 6.73
C ARG A 119 14.25 -12.21 5.26
N LEU A 120 13.21 -11.70 4.59
CA LEU A 120 12.97 -11.96 3.18
C LEU A 120 14.02 -11.30 2.28
N THR A 121 14.44 -10.08 2.64
CA THR A 121 15.48 -9.36 1.92
C THR A 121 16.81 -10.11 1.99
N SER A 122 17.16 -10.64 3.16
CA SER A 122 18.37 -11.44 3.35
C SER A 122 18.32 -12.74 2.53
N LEU A 123 17.17 -13.42 2.56
CA LEU A 123 16.96 -14.64 1.79
C LEU A 123 17.05 -14.40 0.28
N ALA A 124 16.49 -13.30 -0.23
CA ALA A 124 16.56 -12.94 -1.65
C ALA A 124 18.02 -12.74 -2.09
N ARG A 125 18.82 -12.07 -1.25
CA ARG A 125 20.26 -11.84 -1.52
C ARG A 125 21.06 -13.13 -1.49
N GLU A 126 20.82 -13.98 -0.50
CA GLU A 126 21.48 -15.29 -0.38
C GLU A 126 21.22 -16.14 -1.63
N LYS A 127 19.99 -16.12 -2.14
CA LYS A 127 19.57 -16.88 -3.32
C LYS A 127 19.89 -16.20 -4.65
N GLY A 128 20.36 -14.96 -4.64
CA GLY A 128 20.62 -14.18 -5.86
C GLY A 128 19.36 -13.80 -6.65
N VAL A 129 18.19 -13.81 -6.00
CA VAL A 129 16.89 -13.51 -6.63
C VAL A 129 16.70 -12.01 -6.77
N ARG A 130 16.37 -11.54 -7.98
CA ARG A 130 16.03 -10.13 -8.24
C ARG A 130 14.65 -9.81 -7.68
N THR A 131 14.50 -8.68 -6.98
CA THR A 131 13.22 -8.26 -6.36
C THR A 131 12.75 -6.87 -6.79
N LEU A 132 11.44 -6.64 -6.78
CA LEU A 132 10.76 -5.35 -7.06
C LEU A 132 9.54 -5.20 -6.13
N ASP A 133 9.06 -3.97 -5.84
CA ASP A 133 7.87 -3.74 -5.00
C ASP A 133 6.76 -2.92 -5.68
N GLY A 134 5.50 -3.15 -5.27
CA GLY A 134 4.28 -2.60 -5.89
C GLY A 134 3.76 -1.33 -5.25
N MET A 135 4.63 -0.60 -4.56
CA MET A 135 4.26 0.69 -4.02
C MET A 135 3.78 1.61 -5.14
N SER A 136 2.46 1.82 -5.18
CA SER A 136 1.91 3.02 -5.78
C SER A 136 2.47 4.19 -5.01
N GLN A 137 2.73 5.27 -5.72
CA GLN A 137 2.84 6.56 -5.07
C GLN A 137 1.46 7.22 -4.83
N VAL A 138 0.38 6.40 -4.96
CA VAL A 138 -0.91 6.30 -4.20
C VAL A 138 -2.16 7.16 -4.62
N ASP A 139 -3.43 6.67 -4.41
CA ASP A 139 -4.70 7.46 -4.57
C ASP A 139 -5.54 7.71 -3.28
N LYS A 140 -6.33 6.80 -2.64
CA LYS A 140 -7.30 6.84 -1.46
C LYS A 140 -6.91 6.81 0.07
N ASN A 141 -5.64 6.96 0.46
CA ASN A 141 -4.88 6.49 1.63
C ASN A 141 -5.06 7.11 3.06
N PHE A 142 -6.20 7.71 3.50
CA PHE A 142 -6.32 8.21 4.90
C PHE A 142 -7.70 8.43 5.51
N PHE A 143 -7.83 8.02 6.77
CA PHE A 143 -9.01 8.21 7.61
C PHE A 143 -8.62 8.18 9.10
N TRP A 144 -9.22 9.04 9.92
CA TRP A 144 -8.98 9.10 11.36
C TRP A 144 -10.21 9.62 12.12
N GLU A 145 -10.65 8.92 13.17
CA GLU A 145 -11.73 9.33 14.09
C GLU A 145 -11.18 9.52 15.51
N ILE A 146 -11.63 10.57 16.20
CA ILE A 146 -11.20 10.91 17.56
C ILE A 146 -12.43 11.25 18.39
N THR A 147 -12.78 10.41 19.37
CA THR A 147 -13.90 10.63 20.29
C THR A 147 -13.39 11.15 21.64
N GLY A 148 -13.96 12.26 22.12
CA GLY A 148 -13.64 12.86 23.39
C GLY A 148 -14.88 13.30 24.16
N THR A 149 -14.67 13.84 25.36
CA THR A 149 -15.75 14.27 26.26
C THR A 149 -16.60 15.43 25.72
N LYS A 150 -16.10 16.16 24.71
CA LYS A 150 -16.79 17.27 24.05
C LYS A 150 -17.57 16.84 22.80
N GLY A 151 -17.33 15.63 22.31
CA GLY A 151 -17.83 15.18 21.01
C GLY A 151 -16.82 14.37 20.22
N THR A 152 -17.14 14.11 18.95
CA THR A 152 -16.34 13.26 18.05
C THR A 152 -15.90 14.04 16.82
N LEU A 153 -14.61 13.93 16.49
CA LEU A 153 -13.99 14.45 15.28
C LEU A 153 -13.76 13.32 14.27
N LEU A 154 -14.06 13.58 13.01
CA LEU A 154 -13.80 12.68 11.88
C LEU A 154 -12.91 13.42 10.87
N ILE A 155 -11.91 12.74 10.31
CA ILE A 155 -10.93 13.25 9.35
C ILE A 155 -10.77 12.21 8.24
N GLU A 156 -11.10 12.53 6.99
CA GLU A 156 -11.04 11.57 5.87
C GLU A 156 -10.46 12.20 4.61
N GLY A 157 -9.47 11.59 3.95
CA GLY A 157 -8.72 12.23 2.88
C GLY A 157 -8.29 11.29 1.76
N LEU A 158 -7.91 11.89 0.62
CA LEU A 158 -7.37 11.11 -0.48
C LEU A 158 -6.06 10.43 -0.08
N MET A 159 -5.24 10.93 0.84
CA MET A 159 -4.15 10.12 1.42
C MET A 159 -3.76 10.54 2.82
N GLY A 160 -2.85 9.76 3.46
CA GLY A 160 -2.27 10.02 4.80
C GLY A 160 -1.69 11.42 4.93
N ASN A 161 -1.35 11.97 3.76
CA ASN A 161 -0.78 13.26 3.54
C ASN A 161 -1.86 14.35 3.40
N ASN A 162 -2.33 14.83 4.54
CA ASN A 162 -3.30 15.94 4.61
C ASN A 162 -2.76 17.29 4.09
N GLN A 163 -1.45 17.41 3.82
CA GLN A 163 -0.89 18.62 3.19
C GLN A 163 -1.40 18.78 1.75
N GLY A 164 -1.70 17.65 1.10
CA GLY A 164 -1.97 17.53 -0.32
C GLY A 164 -3.35 17.02 -0.70
N PHE A 165 -3.88 16.14 0.14
CA PHE A 165 -5.16 15.52 -0.01
C PHE A 165 -6.03 15.96 1.15
N PRO A 166 -6.52 17.22 1.11
CA PRO A 166 -7.17 17.82 2.26
C PRO A 166 -8.28 16.88 2.73
N PRO A 167 -8.24 16.49 4.01
CA PRO A 167 -9.26 15.63 4.50
C PRO A 167 -10.53 16.45 4.69
N THR A 168 -11.68 15.84 4.49
CA THR A 168 -12.92 16.37 5.03
C THR A 168 -12.87 16.18 6.54
N ILE A 169 -13.05 17.26 7.28
CA ILE A 169 -13.14 17.24 8.75
C ILE A 169 -14.61 17.41 9.14
N LYS A 170 -15.08 16.62 10.11
CA LYS A 170 -16.45 16.69 10.61
C LYS A 170 -16.45 16.59 12.14
N PHE A 171 -17.39 17.26 12.79
CA PHE A 171 -17.50 17.27 14.24
C PHE A 171 -18.95 17.15 14.72
N VAL A 172 -19.17 16.37 15.77
CA VAL A 172 -20.47 16.22 16.44
C VAL A 172 -20.29 16.46 17.93
N LYS A 173 -21.16 17.28 18.53
CA LYS A 173 -21.09 17.60 19.96
C LYS A 173 -21.62 16.45 20.82
N ALA A 174 -21.10 16.33 22.03
CA ALA A 174 -21.59 15.38 23.03
C ALA A 174 -22.89 15.89 23.72
N GLU A 175 -23.94 16.13 22.94
CA GLU A 175 -25.23 16.64 23.39
C GLU A 175 -26.38 15.82 22.79
N PRO A 176 -27.52 15.65 23.49
CA PRO A 176 -28.65 14.91 22.94
C PRO A 176 -29.15 15.53 21.64
N SER A 177 -29.30 14.71 20.60
CA SER A 177 -29.74 15.12 19.25
C SER A 177 -28.76 16.00 18.46
N ALA A 178 -27.50 16.12 18.89
CA ALA A 178 -26.46 16.79 18.10
C ALA A 178 -26.21 16.03 16.78
N VAL A 179 -25.95 16.79 15.72
CA VAL A 179 -25.70 16.26 14.39
C VAL A 179 -24.23 16.44 14.00
N LEU A 180 -23.75 15.54 13.15
CA LEU A 180 -22.41 15.63 12.59
C LEU A 180 -22.38 16.72 11.53
N GLU A 181 -21.54 17.72 11.76
CA GLU A 181 -21.40 18.87 10.89
C GLU A 181 -20.04 18.83 10.22
N VAL A 182 -19.99 19.17 8.94
CA VAL A 182 -18.71 19.42 8.29
C VAL A 182 -18.08 20.61 8.99
N VAL A 183 -16.87 20.42 9.48
CA VAL A 183 -16.08 21.52 10.01
C VAL A 183 -15.62 22.28 8.79
N GLU A 184 -16.24 23.45 8.58
CA GLU A 184 -15.77 24.39 7.59
C GLU A 184 -14.32 24.75 7.93
N VAL A 185 -13.43 24.30 7.07
CA VAL A 185 -12.03 24.64 7.07
C VAL A 185 -11.76 25.38 5.78
N ASP A 186 -10.84 26.34 5.83
CA ASP A 186 -10.42 27.02 4.61
C ASP A 186 -10.06 26.00 3.53
N GLU A 187 -10.64 26.17 2.34
CA GLU A 187 -10.36 25.29 1.22
C GLU A 187 -8.85 25.29 0.91
N VAL A 188 -8.26 24.10 0.99
CA VAL A 188 -6.87 23.87 0.59
C VAL A 188 -6.87 23.69 -0.93
N LYS A 189 -6.66 24.79 -1.64
CA LYS A 189 -6.55 24.80 -3.11
C LYS A 189 -5.26 24.13 -3.55
N GLY A 190 -5.32 22.81 -3.71
CA GLY A 190 -4.19 21.98 -4.14
C GLY A 190 -3.10 21.88 -3.08
N PHE A 191 -2.05 21.14 -3.42
CA PHE A 191 -1.00 20.71 -2.49
C PHE A 191 -0.18 21.85 -1.82
N SER A 192 -0.22 23.10 -2.32
CA SER A 192 0.66 24.21 -1.86
C SER A 192 0.07 25.08 -0.76
N ASN A 193 -1.24 24.96 -0.56
CA ASN A 193 -1.97 25.94 0.23
C ASN A 193 -1.54 25.92 1.71
N ASN A 194 -1.34 24.73 2.30
CA ASN A 194 -0.94 24.60 3.70
C ASN A 194 0.44 25.19 4.02
N THR A 195 1.38 25.15 3.08
CA THR A 195 2.73 25.70 3.27
C THR A 195 2.77 27.21 3.12
N GLY A 196 1.99 27.77 2.20
CA GLY A 196 1.92 29.21 2.00
C GLY A 196 1.51 29.96 3.27
N LYS A 197 0.58 29.36 4.03
CA LYS A 197 0.11 29.90 5.31
C LYS A 197 1.25 30.11 6.32
N ALA A 198 2.26 29.24 6.36
CA ALA A 198 3.38 29.37 7.30
C ALA A 198 4.36 30.51 6.96
N TRP A 199 4.50 30.88 5.68
CA TRP A 199 5.41 31.96 5.25
C TRP A 199 4.83 33.33 5.44
N GLU A 200 3.55 33.45 5.13
CA GLU A 200 2.78 34.64 5.46
C GLU A 200 2.92 34.91 6.95
N ALA A 201 2.75 33.88 7.80
CA ALA A 201 2.95 34.00 9.24
C ALA A 201 4.37 34.49 9.62
N PHE A 202 5.43 33.94 9.01
CA PHE A 202 6.82 34.34 9.31
C PHE A 202 7.16 35.78 8.87
N ALA A 203 6.64 36.23 7.72
CA ALA A 203 6.86 37.57 7.21
C ALA A 203 6.09 38.67 7.97
N GLY A 204 5.38 38.28 9.04
CA GLY A 204 4.58 39.17 9.87
C GLY A 204 3.10 39.23 9.47
N GLY A 205 2.66 38.35 8.57
CA GLY A 205 1.25 38.10 8.27
C GLY A 205 0.57 37.23 9.34
N SER A 206 -0.69 36.88 9.10
CA SER A 206 -1.49 36.10 10.05
C SER A 206 -1.15 34.60 9.99
N GLY A 207 -1.07 33.96 11.15
CA GLY A 207 -0.89 32.51 11.29
C GLY A 207 0.23 32.16 12.26
N GLU A 208 0.47 30.87 12.45
CA GLU A 208 1.61 30.38 13.22
C GLU A 208 2.64 29.77 12.28
N ALA A 209 3.89 30.22 12.42
CA ALA A 209 5.03 29.57 11.81
C ALA A 209 5.57 28.54 12.82
N PRO A 210 5.35 27.22 12.61
CA PRO A 210 5.85 26.21 13.54
C PRO A 210 7.39 26.25 13.58
N ASP A 211 7.96 26.43 14.77
CA ASP A 211 9.40 26.42 15.02
C ASP A 211 9.91 25.03 15.49
N PHE A 212 11.17 24.96 15.86
CA PHE A 212 11.78 23.69 16.28
C PHE A 212 11.23 23.13 17.58
N ASP A 213 10.67 23.95 18.45
CA ASP A 213 10.09 23.48 19.70
C ASP A 213 8.80 22.70 19.41
N VAL A 214 8.01 23.12 18.39
CA VAL A 214 6.83 22.38 17.93
C VAL A 214 7.22 21.00 17.37
N ALA A 215 8.29 20.93 16.59
CA ALA A 215 8.76 19.68 16.00
C ALA A 215 9.29 18.70 17.06
N LEU A 216 10.01 19.22 18.07
CA LEU A 216 10.54 18.42 19.18
C LEU A 216 9.41 17.72 19.95
N ILE A 217 8.29 18.40 20.17
CA ILE A 217 7.12 17.83 20.83
C ILE A 217 6.57 16.63 20.05
N ARG A 218 6.47 16.71 18.71
CA ARG A 218 5.93 15.59 17.90
C ARG A 218 6.79 14.35 17.96
N HIS A 219 8.11 14.51 18.02
CA HIS A 219 9.01 13.37 18.16
C HIS A 219 8.93 12.77 19.55
N ARG A 220 8.92 13.60 20.59
CA ARG A 220 8.72 13.09 21.94
C ARG A 220 7.38 12.37 22.09
N MET A 221 6.33 12.80 21.37
CA MET A 221 5.05 12.08 21.31
C MET A 221 5.20 10.71 20.64
N LEU A 222 5.91 10.61 19.51
CA LEU A 222 6.19 9.32 18.86
C LEU A 222 7.00 8.40 19.78
N ASP A 223 8.03 8.93 20.42
CA ASP A 223 8.84 8.14 21.35
C ASP A 223 8.02 7.70 22.55
N ALA A 224 7.17 8.58 23.08
CA ALA A 224 6.23 8.22 24.12
C ALA A 224 5.24 7.16 23.63
N ILE A 225 4.76 7.19 22.39
CA ILE A 225 3.92 6.15 21.80
C ILE A 225 4.68 4.81 21.76
N TYR A 226 5.92 4.80 21.28
CA TYR A 226 6.75 3.59 21.23
C TYR A 226 7.02 3.05 22.63
N ARG A 227 7.51 3.88 23.56
CA ARG A 227 7.74 3.46 24.94
C ARG A 227 6.46 3.03 25.64
N SER A 228 5.34 3.73 25.43
CA SER A 228 4.05 3.32 25.99
C SER A 228 3.62 1.97 25.44
N SER A 229 3.85 1.72 24.15
CA SER A 229 3.59 0.43 23.52
C SER A 229 4.48 -0.68 24.08
N GLU A 230 5.73 -0.39 24.40
CA GLU A 230 6.69 -1.36 24.96
C GLU A 230 6.42 -1.65 26.44
N LEU A 231 6.17 -0.62 27.23
CA LEU A 231 6.07 -0.69 28.69
C LEU A 231 4.64 -0.96 29.17
N GLY A 232 3.63 -0.74 28.32
CA GLY A 232 2.22 -0.89 28.68
C GLY A 232 1.70 0.20 29.63
N THR A 233 2.50 1.24 29.87
CA THR A 233 2.16 2.41 30.68
C THR A 233 2.04 3.64 29.80
N ARG A 234 1.31 4.66 30.25
CA ARG A 234 1.32 5.95 29.57
C ARG A 234 2.65 6.65 29.86
N GLU A 235 3.42 6.89 28.82
CA GLU A 235 4.67 7.63 28.91
C GLU A 235 4.45 9.08 28.54
N GLU A 236 5.04 9.99 29.31
CA GLU A 236 5.00 11.40 28.98
C GLU A 236 6.03 11.76 27.92
N HIS A 237 5.78 12.86 27.24
CA HIS A 237 6.60 13.37 26.14
C HIS A 237 7.23 14.73 26.45
N TRP A 238 7.33 15.10 27.74
CA TRP A 238 7.93 16.35 28.21
C TRP A 238 8.74 16.15 29.48
#